data_AF-A0A1V1NST2-F1
#
_entry.id   AF-A0A1V1NST2-F1
#
_cell.length_a   1.000
_cell.length_b   1.000
_cell.length_c   1.000
_cell.angle_alpha   90.00
_cell.angle_beta   90.00
_cell.angle_gamma   90.00
#
_symmetry.space_group_name_H-M   'P 1'
#
loop_
_entity.id
_entity.type
_entity.pdbx_description
1 polymer ?
#
loop_
_entity_poly.entity_id
_entity_poly.type
_entity_poly.pdbx_seq_one_letter_code
_entity_poly.pdbx_strand_id
1 'polypeptide(L)'
;MVVSFQTFFTFEQTPKSNEIIVEPTHVDGVGIKSPQFYLEKMKDAMDNVRRILSPQGIGVVVFAHKSTAGWESQLEGMLKAGLVITSSWPIDTERSVKVSGIGQSRLMSSIHLVCRPRIKENDEDIGDWRDVLSVLPKRIHEWLPRLAEEGIVGADA
;
A
#
# COMPACT_ATOMS: atom_id res chain seq x y z
N MET A 1 -22.09 18.28 12.21
CA MET A 1 -23.07 17.19 12.24
C MET A 1 -22.33 15.90 12.53
N VAL A 2 -22.44 15.35 13.74
CA VAL A 2 -21.71 14.15 14.14
C VAL A 2 -22.53 12.95 13.69
N VAL A 3 -22.14 12.33 12.57
CA VAL A 3 -22.78 11.10 12.08
C VAL A 3 -22.21 9.94 12.90
N SER A 4 -23.08 9.22 13.61
CA SER A 4 -22.72 8.05 14.42
C SER A 4 -22.09 6.95 13.56
N PHE A 5 -21.04 6.31 14.08
CA PHE A 5 -20.33 5.21 13.40
C PHE A 5 -21.25 4.02 13.03
N GLN A 6 -22.36 3.84 13.77
CA GLN A 6 -23.31 2.75 13.51
C GLN A 6 -24.07 2.87 12.17
N THR A 7 -24.19 4.06 11.59
CA THR A 7 -24.96 4.24 10.34
C THR A 7 -24.19 3.78 9.09
N PHE A 8 -22.87 3.57 9.18
CA PHE A 8 -22.03 3.20 8.03
C PHE A 8 -22.06 1.71 7.67
N PHE A 9 -22.57 0.84 8.55
CA PHE A 9 -22.59 -0.62 8.38
C PHE A 9 -24.00 -1.19 8.21
N THR A 10 -24.91 -0.40 7.64
CA THR A 10 -26.32 -0.79 7.41
C THR A 10 -26.52 -1.60 6.14
N PHE A 11 -25.55 -1.59 5.23
CA PHE A 11 -25.57 -2.39 4.01
C PHE A 11 -24.90 -3.74 4.24
N GLU A 12 -25.50 -4.80 3.69
CA GLU A 12 -24.95 -6.17 3.73
C GLU A 12 -23.62 -6.29 2.95
N GLN A 13 -23.44 -5.46 1.93
CA GLN A 13 -22.25 -5.41 1.10
C GLN A 13 -21.76 -3.97 0.91
N THR A 14 -20.48 -3.82 0.61
CA THR A 14 -19.90 -2.53 0.23
C THR A 14 -20.59 -1.99 -1.03
N PRO A 15 -21.08 -0.74 -1.02
CA PRO A 15 -21.65 -0.13 -2.22
C PRO A 15 -20.62 -0.05 -3.35
N LYS A 16 -20.92 -0.63 -4.51
CA LYS A 16 -20.02 -0.71 -5.67
C LYS A 16 -19.56 0.65 -6.19
N SER A 17 -20.44 1.66 -6.14
CA SER A 17 -20.10 3.03 -6.47
C SER A 17 -18.99 3.61 -5.58
N ASN A 18 -18.88 3.15 -4.33
CA ASN A 18 -17.92 3.64 -3.34
C ASN A 18 -16.59 2.87 -3.33
N GLU A 19 -16.46 1.78 -4.08
CA GLU A 19 -15.20 1.01 -4.14
C GLU A 19 -14.07 1.86 -4.70
N ILE A 20 -12.90 1.79 -4.07
CA ILE A 20 -11.69 2.48 -4.50
C ILE A 20 -10.93 1.54 -5.44
N ILE A 21 -11.32 1.57 -6.72
CA ILE A 21 -10.73 0.76 -7.80
C ILE A 21 -10.46 1.63 -9.02
N VAL A 22 -9.66 1.12 -9.95
CA VAL A 22 -9.58 1.64 -11.31
C VAL A 22 -10.49 0.79 -12.18
N GLU A 23 -11.40 1.43 -12.90
CA GLU A 23 -12.33 0.80 -13.84
C GLU A 23 -12.34 1.63 -15.13
N PRO A 24 -11.60 1.20 -16.17
CA PRO A 24 -11.43 1.98 -17.40
C PRO A 24 -12.69 1.97 -18.29
N THR A 25 -13.65 1.08 -18.04
CA THR A 25 -14.86 0.91 -18.85
C THR A 25 -16.12 1.22 -18.04
N HIS A 26 -17.23 1.50 -18.72
CA HIS A 26 -18.48 1.73 -18.00
C HIS A 26 -19.06 0.40 -17.53
N VAL A 27 -19.23 0.24 -16.21
CA VAL A 27 -19.88 -0.90 -15.59
C VAL A 27 -21.07 -0.42 -14.76
N ASP A 28 -22.26 -0.99 -14.98
CA ASP A 28 -23.47 -0.59 -14.27
C ASP A 28 -23.30 -0.69 -12.75
N GLY A 29 -23.70 0.37 -12.04
CA GLY A 29 -23.54 0.47 -10.58
C GLY A 29 -22.13 0.79 -10.07
N VAL A 30 -21.09 0.70 -10.92
CA VAL A 30 -19.70 1.07 -10.60
C VAL A 30 -19.31 2.38 -11.28
N GLY A 31 -19.67 2.56 -12.55
CA GLY A 31 -19.23 3.65 -13.42
C GLY A 31 -17.77 3.50 -13.87
N ILE A 32 -17.26 4.53 -14.56
CA ILE A 32 -15.85 4.63 -14.95
C ILE A 32 -15.08 5.26 -13.79
N LYS A 33 -13.95 4.65 -13.39
CA LYS A 33 -13.07 5.14 -12.31
C LYS A 33 -11.64 5.23 -12.80
N SER A 34 -11.10 6.45 -12.83
CA SER A 34 -9.74 6.71 -13.32
C SER A 34 -8.66 6.36 -12.28
N PRO A 35 -7.40 6.21 -12.70
CA PRO A 35 -6.26 6.15 -11.76
C PRO A 35 -6.21 7.34 -10.80
N GLN A 36 -6.57 8.54 -11.26
CA GLN A 36 -6.64 9.73 -10.42
C GLN A 36 -7.72 9.61 -9.34
N PHE A 37 -8.90 9.08 -9.68
CA PHE A 37 -9.95 8.79 -8.70
C PHE A 37 -9.45 7.81 -7.63
N TYR A 38 -8.77 6.73 -8.05
CA TYR A 38 -8.18 5.77 -7.11
C TYR A 38 -7.22 6.46 -6.14
N LEU A 39 -6.27 7.23 -6.67
CA LEU A 39 -5.26 7.92 -5.86
C LEU A 39 -5.88 8.89 -4.84
N GLU A 40 -6.83 9.72 -5.27
CA GLU A 40 -7.50 10.69 -4.41
C GLU A 40 -8.28 10.01 -3.29
N LYS A 41 -9.06 8.97 -3.62
CA LYS A 41 -9.85 8.23 -2.62
C LYS A 41 -8.98 7.39 -1.71
N MET A 42 -7.91 6.80 -2.23
CA MET A 42 -6.96 6.05 -1.41
C MET A 42 -6.24 6.98 -0.42
N LYS A 43 -5.85 8.19 -0.85
CA LYS A 43 -5.33 9.23 0.04
C LYS A 43 -6.35 9.58 1.14
N ASP A 44 -7.61 9.79 0.79
CA ASP A 44 -8.66 10.10 1.78
C ASP A 44 -8.89 8.96 2.79
N ALA A 45 -8.82 7.71 2.32
CA ALA A 45 -8.90 6.53 3.19
C ALA A 45 -7.69 6.46 4.13
N MET A 46 -6.48 6.67 3.62
CA MET A 46 -5.25 6.65 4.40
C MET A 46 -5.14 7.84 5.37
N ASP A 47 -5.67 9.02 5.03
CA ASP A 47 -5.71 10.16 5.95
C ASP A 47 -6.64 9.87 7.13
N ASN A 48 -7.75 9.17 6.89
CA ASN A 48 -8.58 8.66 7.99
C ASN A 48 -7.84 7.66 8.86
N VAL A 49 -7.04 6.75 8.28
CA VAL A 49 -6.16 5.84 9.04
C VAL A 49 -5.18 6.64 9.89
N ARG A 50 -4.49 7.63 9.32
CA ARG A 50 -3.57 8.49 10.07
C ARG A 50 -4.28 9.22 11.22
N ARG A 51 -5.48 9.76 10.97
CA ARG A 51 -6.27 10.52 11.94
C ARG A 51 -6.65 9.70 13.18
N ILE A 52 -6.92 8.40 13.01
CA ILE A 52 -7.32 7.52 14.12
C ILE A 52 -6.15 6.82 14.80
N LEU A 53 -4.99 6.72 14.14
CA LEU A 53 -3.78 6.18 14.73
C LEU A 53 -3.28 7.12 15.84
N SER A 54 -2.76 6.54 16.93
CA SER A 54 -2.05 7.32 17.93
C SER A 54 -0.76 7.91 17.33
N PRO A 55 -0.19 8.98 17.88
CA PRO A 55 1.04 9.58 17.35
C PRO A 55 2.22 8.61 17.22
N GLN A 56 2.29 7.57 18.06
CA GLN A 56 3.29 6.50 18.00
C GLN A 56 2.69 5.16 17.50
N GLY A 57 1.47 5.19 16.98
CA GLY A 57 0.72 4.03 16.53
C GLY A 57 1.35 3.39 15.31
N ILE A 58 1.09 2.09 15.15
CA ILE A 58 1.54 1.29 14.03
C ILE A 58 0.30 0.94 13.19
N GLY A 59 0.32 1.32 11.92
CA GLY A 59 -0.60 0.82 10.90
C GLY A 59 0.06 -0.29 10.09
N VAL A 60 -0.75 -1.24 9.63
CA VAL A 60 -0.32 -2.28 8.68
C VAL A 60 -1.30 -2.29 7.53
N VAL A 61 -0.80 -2.05 6.32
CA VAL A 61 -1.58 -2.13 5.07
C VAL A 61 -1.12 -3.36 4.32
N VAL A 62 -2.04 -4.30 4.10
CA VAL A 62 -1.78 -5.46 3.25
C VAL A 62 -2.19 -5.10 1.84
N PHE A 63 -1.25 -5.15 0.91
CA PHE A 63 -1.51 -4.85 -0.48
C PHE A 63 -0.86 -5.89 -1.38
N ALA A 64 -1.49 -6.14 -2.51
CA ALA A 64 -1.00 -7.06 -3.51
C ALA A 64 -1.44 -6.53 -4.88
N HIS A 65 -0.48 -6.30 -5.78
CA HIS A 65 -0.76 -5.85 -7.14
C HIS A 65 0.25 -6.40 -8.15
N LYS A 66 -0.20 -6.63 -9.39
CA LYS A 66 0.64 -7.20 -10.46
C LYS A 66 1.51 -6.18 -11.19
N SER A 67 1.17 -4.90 -11.11
CA SER A 67 1.87 -3.83 -11.82
C SER A 67 2.52 -2.83 -10.88
N THR A 68 3.67 -2.30 -11.30
CA THR A 68 4.37 -1.19 -10.64
C THR A 68 3.46 0.03 -10.47
N ALA A 69 2.68 0.39 -11.49
CA ALA A 69 1.76 1.53 -11.42
C ALA A 69 0.71 1.42 -10.29
N GLY A 70 0.24 0.20 -9.98
CA GLY A 70 -0.66 -0.02 -8.85
C GLY A 70 0.06 0.15 -7.50
N TRP A 71 1.31 -0.32 -7.40
CA TRP A 71 2.15 -0.08 -6.22
C TRP A 71 2.44 1.41 -6.03
N GLU A 72 2.84 2.11 -7.10
CA GLU A 72 3.07 3.56 -7.09
C GLU A 72 1.84 4.31 -6.58
N SER A 73 0.66 4.01 -7.13
CA SER A 73 -0.59 4.65 -6.73
C SER A 73 -0.93 4.39 -5.25
N GLN A 74 -0.72 3.18 -4.75
CA GLN A 74 -0.95 2.83 -3.35
C GLN A 74 0.02 3.56 -2.41
N LEU A 75 1.31 3.51 -2.72
CA LEU A 75 2.37 4.13 -1.93
C LEU A 75 2.22 5.66 -1.93
N GLU A 76 1.93 6.25 -3.08
CA GLU A 76 1.69 7.69 -3.22
C GLU A 76 0.48 8.13 -2.38
N GLY A 77 -0.62 7.37 -2.39
CA GLY A 77 -1.78 7.62 -1.55
C GLY A 77 -1.44 7.64 -0.05
N MET A 78 -0.63 6.67 0.41
CA MET A 78 -0.16 6.60 1.79
C MET A 78 0.75 7.78 2.16
N LEU A 79 1.71 8.11 1.30
CA LEU A 79 2.65 9.21 1.51
C LEU A 79 1.93 10.57 1.55
N LYS A 80 1.01 10.83 0.61
CA LYS A 80 0.20 12.05 0.56
C LYS A 80 -0.75 12.18 1.75
N ALA A 81 -1.17 11.05 2.34
CA ALA A 81 -1.93 11.04 3.59
C ALA A 81 -1.08 11.35 4.83
N GLY A 82 0.24 11.51 4.68
CA GLY A 82 1.15 11.77 5.80
C GLY A 82 1.52 10.53 6.60
N LEU A 83 1.44 9.33 6.01
CA LEU A 83 2.00 8.12 6.57
C LEU A 83 3.43 7.93 6.06
N VAL A 84 4.31 7.41 6.92
CA VAL A 84 5.66 6.97 6.57
C VAL A 84 5.69 5.46 6.64
N ILE A 85 6.16 4.82 5.58
CA ILE A 85 6.38 3.37 5.55
C ILE A 85 7.73 3.10 6.23
N THR A 86 7.72 2.23 7.23
CA THR A 86 8.89 1.93 8.07
C THR A 86 9.45 0.54 7.82
N SER A 87 8.63 -0.38 7.31
CA SER A 87 9.08 -1.69 6.83
C SER A 87 8.05 -2.29 5.87
N SER A 88 8.50 -3.21 5.04
CA SER A 88 7.67 -3.99 4.12
C SER A 88 8.03 -5.46 4.29
N TRP A 89 7.03 -6.31 4.52
CA TRP A 89 7.23 -7.75 4.68
C TRP A 89 6.47 -8.50 3.60
N PRO A 90 7.15 -9.19 2.67
CA PRO A 90 6.48 -10.08 1.75
C PRO A 90 5.96 -11.29 2.54
N ILE A 91 4.68 -11.59 2.37
CA ILE A 91 4.04 -12.79 2.92
C ILE A 91 3.42 -13.55 1.76
N ASP A 92 3.97 -14.74 1.52
CA ASP A 92 3.35 -15.74 0.68
C ASP A 92 2.14 -16.30 1.44
N THR A 93 0.95 -15.94 0.96
CA THR A 93 -0.32 -16.29 1.60
C THR A 93 -1.09 -17.36 0.82
N GLU A 94 -0.52 -17.92 -0.26
CA GLU A 94 -1.15 -19.03 -0.99
C GLU A 94 -0.65 -20.40 -0.47
N ARG A 95 -1.59 -21.29 -0.12
CA ARG A 95 -1.29 -22.69 0.16
C ARG A 95 -0.61 -23.30 -1.07
N SER A 96 0.50 -24.00 -0.86
CA SER A 96 1.26 -24.81 -1.83
C SER A 96 0.50 -26.03 -2.39
N VAL A 97 -0.83 -25.97 -2.51
CA VAL A 97 -1.67 -27.02 -3.09
C VAL A 97 -2.10 -26.60 -4.50
N LYS A 98 -1.21 -26.90 -5.44
CA LYS A 98 -1.45 -27.31 -6.85
C LYS A 98 -2.81 -26.96 -7.46
N VAL A 99 -2.81 -26.02 -8.42
CA VAL A 99 -3.35 -26.25 -9.78
C VAL A 99 -2.54 -25.41 -10.76
N SER A 100 -1.79 -26.10 -11.63
CA SER A 100 -1.09 -25.53 -12.78
C SER A 100 -2.10 -24.97 -13.78
N GLY A 101 -2.31 -23.66 -13.76
CA GLY A 101 -2.99 -22.91 -14.83
C GLY A 101 -1.95 -22.13 -15.62
N ILE A 102 -1.64 -22.59 -16.83
CA ILE A 102 -0.71 -21.96 -17.77
C ILE A 102 -1.17 -20.51 -18.04
N GLY A 103 -0.29 -19.53 -17.87
CA GLY A 103 -0.44 -18.19 -18.44
C GLY A 103 -1.00 -17.08 -17.53
N GLN A 104 -1.37 -17.36 -16.28
CA GLN A 104 -1.70 -16.29 -15.33
C GLN A 104 -0.49 -16.01 -14.43
N SER A 105 0.13 -14.85 -14.58
CA SER A 105 0.96 -14.26 -13.53
C SER A 105 0.07 -14.10 -12.28
N ARG A 106 0.20 -15.03 -11.34
CA ARG A 106 -0.51 -15.03 -10.06
C ARG A 106 0.15 -13.97 -9.19
N LEU A 107 -0.61 -13.29 -8.34
CA LEU A 107 -0.03 -12.44 -7.30
C LEU A 107 0.71 -13.36 -6.34
N MET A 108 2.00 -13.61 -6.58
CA MET A 108 2.77 -14.62 -5.84
C MET A 108 3.02 -14.26 -4.38
N SER A 109 2.82 -13.00 -3.97
CA SER A 109 2.96 -12.58 -2.58
C SER A 109 2.13 -11.33 -2.31
N SER A 110 1.64 -11.21 -1.07
CA SER A 110 1.11 -9.96 -0.53
C SER A 110 2.22 -9.26 0.24
N ILE A 111 2.32 -7.94 0.17
CA ILE A 111 3.29 -7.20 0.98
C ILE A 111 2.54 -6.49 2.10
N HIS A 112 3.00 -6.73 3.32
CA HIS A 112 2.54 -6.04 4.52
C HIS A 112 3.39 -4.79 4.70
N LEU A 113 2.81 -3.63 4.40
CA LEU A 113 3.44 -2.33 4.59
C LEU A 113 3.16 -1.85 6.01
N VAL A 114 4.19 -1.80 6.83
CA VAL A 114 4.11 -1.21 8.17
C VAL A 114 4.31 0.29 8.03
N CYS A 115 3.38 1.06 8.58
CA CYS A 115 3.40 2.51 8.48
C CYS A 115 3.13 3.19 9.83
N ARG A 116 3.56 4.45 9.93
CA ARG A 116 3.34 5.31 11.10
C ARG A 116 2.95 6.72 10.65
N PRO A 117 2.21 7.49 11.45
CA PRO A 117 2.02 8.92 11.19
C PRO A 117 3.37 9.64 11.10
N ARG A 118 3.54 10.51 10.11
CA ARG A 118 4.71 11.40 10.03
C ARG A 118 4.66 12.39 11.20
N ILE A 119 5.76 12.49 11.95
CA ILE A 119 5.92 13.44 13.05
C ILE A 119 6.26 14.81 12.46
N LYS A 120 5.61 15.88 12.91
CA LYS A 120 5.74 17.25 12.37
C LYS A 120 7.16 17.82 12.45
N GLU A 121 7.98 17.38 13.40
CA GLU A 121 9.39 17.77 13.48
C GLU A 121 10.20 17.29 12.25
N ASN A 122 9.71 16.27 11.54
CA ASN A 122 10.29 15.76 10.29
C ASN A 122 9.59 16.29 9.03
N ASP A 123 8.64 17.24 9.15
CA ASP A 123 7.86 17.76 8.02
C ASP A 123 8.54 18.95 7.31
N GLU A 124 9.56 19.55 7.91
CA GLU A 124 10.15 20.79 7.39
C GLU A 124 11.26 20.56 6.36
N ASP A 125 11.83 19.36 6.25
CA ASP A 125 12.90 19.07 5.30
C ASP A 125 12.50 18.01 4.25
N ILE A 126 12.25 18.48 3.03
CA ILE A 126 12.33 17.63 1.84
C ILE A 126 13.81 17.28 1.64
N GLY A 127 14.18 16.01 1.87
CA GLY A 127 15.56 15.56 1.68
C GLY A 127 16.03 15.62 0.22
N ASP A 128 17.34 15.82 0.00
CA ASP A 128 17.93 15.80 -1.35
C ASP A 128 18.02 14.36 -1.87
N TRP A 129 17.55 14.15 -3.10
CA TRP A 129 17.68 12.88 -3.81
C TRP A 129 19.13 12.40 -3.94
N ARG A 130 20.09 13.33 -4.03
CA ARG A 130 21.53 13.01 -4.08
C ARG A 130 22.02 12.35 -2.80
N ASP A 131 21.50 12.77 -1.65
CA ASP A 131 21.84 12.16 -0.37
C ASP A 131 21.34 10.72 -0.34
N VAL A 132 20.10 10.49 -0.77
CA VAL A 132 19.52 9.14 -0.90
C VAL A 132 20.34 8.26 -1.84
N LEU A 133 20.66 8.77 -3.03
CA LEU A 133 21.49 8.04 -4.01
C LEU A 133 22.87 7.69 -3.47
N SER A 134 23.48 8.56 -2.67
CA SER A 134 24.82 8.34 -2.12
C SER A 134 24.85 7.22 -1.06
N VAL A 135 23.76 7.05 -0.30
CA VAL A 135 23.66 6.05 0.76
C VAL A 135 23.07 4.73 0.29
N LEU A 136 22.25 4.74 -0.77
CA LEU A 136 21.50 3.58 -1.24
C LEU A 136 22.39 2.38 -1.60
N PRO A 137 23.49 2.49 -2.39
CA PRO A 137 24.35 1.36 -2.71
C PRO A 137 24.99 0.73 -1.47
N LYS A 138 25.38 1.55 -0.49
CA LYS A 138 25.98 1.07 0.77
C LYS A 138 24.96 0.26 1.56
N ARG A 139 23.75 0.78 1.73
CA ARG A 139 22.65 0.10 2.42
C ARG A 139 22.26 -1.21 1.74
N ILE A 140 22.16 -1.21 0.41
CA ILE A 140 21.88 -2.43 -0.38
C ILE A 140 22.97 -3.47 -0.15
N HIS A 141 24.24 -3.08 -0.22
CA HIS A 141 25.36 -4.00 -0.02
C HIS A 141 25.41 -4.58 1.40
N GLU A 142 25.06 -3.79 2.42
CA GLU A 142 24.95 -4.25 3.81
C GLU A 142 23.79 -5.23 4.01
N TRP A 143 22.64 -5.01 3.35
CA TRP A 143 21.42 -5.79 3.57
C TRP A 143 21.30 -7.05 2.73
N LEU A 144 21.75 -7.02 1.47
CA LEU A 144 21.60 -8.16 0.55
C LEU A 144 22.15 -9.49 1.10
N PRO A 145 23.33 -9.54 1.75
CA PRO A 145 23.84 -10.80 2.31
C PRO A 145 22.89 -11.40 3.35
N ARG A 146 22.33 -10.56 4.22
CA ARG A 146 21.36 -10.98 5.23
C ARG A 146 20.09 -11.52 4.60
N LEU A 147 19.54 -10.85 3.58
CA LEU A 147 18.35 -11.31 2.88
C LEU A 147 18.58 -12.68 2.22
N ALA A 148 19.76 -12.87 1.60
CA ALA A 148 20.16 -14.14 1.03
C ALA A 148 20.28 -15.25 2.10
N GLU A 149 20.84 -14.96 3.28
CA GLU A 149 20.90 -15.89 4.42
C GLU A 149 19.51 -16.25 4.95
N GLU A 150 18.58 -15.29 4.96
CA GLU A 150 17.18 -15.47 5.34
C GLU A 150 16.34 -16.14 4.23
N GLY A 151 16.95 -16.47 3.08
CA GLY A 151 16.29 -17.15 1.96
C GLY A 151 15.39 -16.24 1.10
N ILE A 152 15.48 -14.92 1.29
CA ILE A 152 14.74 -13.90 0.56
C ILE A 152 15.52 -13.56 -0.71
N VAL A 153 14.95 -13.82 -1.89
CA VAL A 153 15.64 -13.69 -3.19
C VAL A 153 14.72 -13.14 -4.27
N GLY A 154 15.31 -12.58 -5.34
CA GLY A 154 14.56 -12.18 -6.53
C GLY A 154 13.67 -10.95 -6.31
N ALA A 155 12.42 -11.01 -6.75
CA ALA A 155 11.46 -9.90 -6.59
C ALA A 155 10.98 -9.71 -5.14
N ASP A 156 11.29 -10.67 -4.26
CA ASP A 156 10.95 -10.63 -2.84
C ASP A 156 12.09 -10.03 -1.99
N ALA A 157 13.28 -9.81 -2.56
CA ALA A 157 14.48 -9.23 -1.92
C ALA A 157 14.64 -7.72 -2.11
#